data_AF-A0A2K3JU60-F1
#
_entry.id   AF-A0A2K3JU60-F1
#
_cell.length_a   1.000
_cell.length_b   1.000
_cell.length_c   1.000
_cell.angle_alpha   90.00
_cell.angle_beta   90.00
_cell.angle_gamma   90.00
#
_symmetry.space_group_name_H-M   'P 1'
#
loop_
_entity.id
_entity.type
_entity.pdbx_description
1 polymer ?
#
loop_
_entity_poly.entity_id
_entity_poly.type
_entity_poly.pdbx_seq_one_letter_code
_entity_poly.pdbx_strand_id
1 'polypeptide(L)'
;AILKRVPQLTNLEALKKHHNAILELNTLIKTTLQVIDIIIELERLSSIHGINAVPLEQFPVDVFWVIITIVAIVTQIECLTTDSDKRQNLSQFGQKINIIISKLRNHVAECAILIGN
;
A
#
# COMPACT_ATOMS: atom_id res chain seq x y z
N ALA A 1 9.23 19.22 3.34
CA ALA A 1 9.31 19.37 4.81
C ALA A 1 9.66 18.06 5.53
N ILE A 2 9.16 16.89 5.08
CA ILE A 2 9.33 15.57 5.74
C ILE A 2 10.79 15.06 5.70
N LEU A 3 11.49 15.17 4.56
CA LEU A 3 12.88 14.68 4.41
C LEU A 3 13.89 15.36 5.37
N LYS A 4 13.63 16.62 5.78
CA LYS A 4 14.51 17.34 6.72
C LYS A 4 14.47 16.78 8.15
N ARG A 5 13.50 15.92 8.47
CA ARG A 5 13.25 15.39 9.84
C ARG A 5 13.57 13.91 9.99
N VAL A 6 13.97 13.22 8.91
CA VAL A 6 14.55 11.86 8.97
C VAL A 6 15.67 11.74 10.02
N PRO A 7 16.54 12.76 10.23
CA PRO A 7 17.55 12.69 11.30
C PRO A 7 16.99 12.58 12.72
N GLN A 8 15.76 13.01 12.98
CA GLN A 8 15.15 12.88 14.32
C GLN A 8 14.84 11.41 14.67
N LEU A 9 14.62 10.57 13.65
CA LEU A 9 14.47 9.12 13.79
C LEU A 9 15.82 8.37 13.78
N THR A 10 16.94 9.05 13.55
CA THR A 10 18.30 8.45 13.63
C THR A 10 18.90 8.48 15.04
N ASN A 11 18.23 9.12 16.01
CA ASN A 11 18.59 8.99 17.42
C ASN A 11 18.21 7.58 17.91
N LEU A 12 19.18 6.83 18.45
CA LEU A 12 19.03 5.46 18.91
C LEU A 12 17.88 5.27 19.91
N GLU A 13 17.66 6.24 20.81
CA GLU A 13 16.60 6.14 21.82
C GLU A 13 15.20 6.35 21.22
N ALA A 14 15.06 7.28 20.27
CA ALA A 14 13.81 7.45 19.51
C ALA A 14 13.54 6.21 18.62
N LEU A 15 14.59 5.64 18.02
CA LEU A 15 14.46 4.44 17.20
C LEU A 15 14.00 3.23 18.04
N LYS A 16 14.56 3.03 19.24
CA LYS A 16 14.07 2.00 20.18
C LYS A 16 12.63 2.26 20.61
N LYS A 17 12.29 3.50 20.98
CA LYS A 17 10.94 3.91 21.40
C LYS A 17 9.89 3.63 20.32
N HIS A 18 10.26 3.81 19.05
CA HIS A 18 9.35 3.69 17.91
C HIS A 18 9.51 2.42 17.09
N HIS A 19 10.39 1.49 17.49
CA HIS A 19 10.80 0.33 16.69
C HIS A 19 9.62 -0.45 16.09
N ASN A 20 8.67 -0.86 16.92
CA ASN A 20 7.53 -1.67 16.47
C ASN A 20 6.62 -0.89 15.52
N ALA A 21 6.37 0.39 15.80
CA ALA A 21 5.57 1.24 14.94
C ALA A 21 6.24 1.47 13.57
N ILE A 22 7.57 1.58 13.54
CA ILE A 22 8.35 1.68 12.30
C ILE A 22 8.26 0.36 11.51
N LEU A 23 8.34 -0.79 12.19
CA LEU A 23 8.24 -2.10 11.55
C LEU A 23 6.86 -2.34 10.93
N GLU A 24 5.79 -2.01 11.67
CA GLU A 24 4.41 -2.09 11.17
C GLU A 24 4.21 -1.16 9.97
N LEU A 25 4.67 0.08 10.07
CA LEU A 25 4.59 1.06 8.99
C LEU A 25 5.34 0.59 7.74
N ASN A 26 6.56 0.05 7.89
CA ASN A 26 7.35 -0.47 6.78
C ASN A 26 6.65 -1.66 6.10
N THR A 27 6.06 -2.55 6.89
CA THR A 27 5.24 -3.64 6.35
C THR A 27 4.08 -3.10 5.54
N LEU A 28 3.32 -2.14 6.07
CA LEU A 28 2.19 -1.54 5.37
C LEU A 28 2.60 -0.81 4.09
N ILE A 29 3.73 -0.10 4.10
CA ILE A 29 4.31 0.54 2.90
C ILE A 29 4.60 -0.51 1.84
N LYS A 30 5.34 -1.58 2.19
CA LYS A 30 5.69 -2.65 1.25
C LYS A 30 4.45 -3.32 0.67
N THR A 31 3.46 -3.62 1.52
CA THR A 31 2.19 -4.21 1.08
C THR A 31 1.42 -3.27 0.16
N THR A 32 1.40 -1.96 0.44
CA THR A 32 0.75 -0.97 -0.43
C THR A 32 1.46 -0.83 -1.79
N LEU A 33 2.80 -0.90 -1.81
CA LEU A 33 3.57 -0.90 -3.06
C LEU A 33 3.26 -2.12 -3.94
N GLN A 34 3.01 -3.30 -3.35
CA GLN A 34 2.61 -4.48 -4.12
C GLN A 34 1.31 -4.25 -4.93
N VAL A 35 0.40 -3.39 -4.46
CA VAL A 35 -0.80 -3.05 -5.24
C VAL A 35 -0.41 -2.33 -6.53
N ILE A 36 0.55 -1.41 -6.45
CA ILE A 36 1.06 -0.65 -7.61
C ILE A 36 1.72 -1.61 -8.60
N ASP A 37 2.55 -2.53 -8.13
CA ASP A 37 3.21 -3.53 -8.98
C ASP A 37 2.18 -4.38 -9.74
N ILE A 38 1.10 -4.81 -9.09
CA ILE A 38 0.04 -5.59 -9.72
C ILE A 38 -0.73 -4.76 -10.76
N ILE A 39 -1.00 -3.49 -10.48
CA ILE A 39 -1.67 -2.58 -11.44
C ILE A 39 -0.82 -2.40 -12.70
N ILE A 40 0.50 -2.21 -12.55
CA ILE A 40 1.42 -2.09 -13.69
C ILE A 40 1.39 -3.37 -14.54
N GLU A 41 1.35 -4.55 -13.91
CA GLU A 41 1.26 -5.82 -14.63
C GLU A 41 -0.08 -5.97 -15.38
N LEU A 42 -1.20 -5.57 -14.77
CA LEU A 42 -2.50 -5.55 -15.43
C LEU A 42 -2.52 -4.60 -16.64
N GLU A 43 -1.94 -3.41 -16.50
CA GLU A 43 -1.81 -2.45 -17.60
C GLU A 43 -0.97 -3.02 -18.76
N ARG A 44 0.15 -3.68 -18.43
CA ARG A 44 0.99 -4.38 -19.40
C ARG A 44 0.20 -5.47 -20.14
N LEU A 45 -0.53 -6.31 -19.42
CA LEU A 45 -1.34 -7.38 -20.02
C LEU A 45 -2.46 -6.82 -20.91
N SER A 46 -3.13 -5.76 -20.47
CA SER A 46 -4.16 -5.06 -21.23
C SER A 46 -3.62 -4.47 -22.53
N SER A 47 -2.45 -3.81 -22.47
CA SER A 47 -1.80 -3.22 -23.64
C SER A 47 -1.37 -4.26 -24.68
N ILE A 48 -0.95 -5.46 -24.26
CA ILE A 48 -0.46 -6.49 -25.20
C ILE A 48 -1.63 -7.21 -25.87
N HIS A 49 -2.71 -7.51 -25.13
CA HIS A 49 -3.77 -8.41 -25.61
C HIS A 49 -5.08 -7.70 -25.97
N GLY A 50 -5.17 -6.38 -25.78
CA GLY A 50 -6.37 -5.59 -26.12
C GLY A 50 -7.59 -5.91 -25.26
N ILE A 51 -7.41 -6.64 -24.15
CA ILE A 51 -8.46 -6.96 -23.19
C ILE A 51 -8.53 -5.83 -22.17
N ASN A 52 -9.73 -5.31 -21.91
CA ASN A 52 -9.98 -4.43 -20.77
C ASN A 52 -9.86 -5.23 -19.47
N ALA A 53 -8.63 -5.41 -18.99
CA ALA A 53 -8.27 -6.17 -17.79
C ALA A 53 -8.55 -5.41 -16.48
N VAL A 54 -9.44 -4.41 -16.52
CA VAL A 54 -9.81 -3.61 -15.35
C VAL A 54 -11.32 -3.77 -15.15
N PRO A 55 -11.77 -4.52 -14.12
CA PRO A 55 -13.17 -4.63 -13.78
C PRO A 55 -13.68 -3.29 -13.24
N LEU A 56 -14.43 -2.56 -14.06
CA LEU A 56 -14.84 -1.18 -13.79
C LEU A 56 -15.81 -1.03 -12.60
N GLU A 57 -16.56 -2.08 -12.24
CA GLU A 57 -17.64 -1.97 -11.25
C GLU A 57 -17.18 -2.02 -9.78
N GLN A 58 -16.03 -2.64 -9.47
CA GLN A 58 -15.57 -2.81 -8.08
C GLN A 58 -14.38 -1.91 -7.71
N PHE A 59 -13.83 -1.20 -8.69
CA PHE A 59 -12.63 -0.39 -8.58
C PHE A 59 -12.74 0.82 -7.63
N PRO A 60 -13.86 1.58 -7.56
CA PRO A 60 -13.88 2.83 -6.79
C PRO A 60 -13.63 2.66 -5.29
N VAL A 61 -14.17 1.59 -4.70
CA VAL A 61 -14.03 1.32 -3.27
C VAL A 61 -12.61 0.82 -2.95
N ASP A 62 -12.07 -0.07 -3.77
CA ASP A 62 -10.73 -0.59 -3.58
C ASP A 62 -9.67 0.52 -3.78
N VAL A 63 -9.85 1.40 -4.78
CA VAL A 63 -9.01 2.61 -4.97
C VAL A 63 -9.09 3.55 -3.77
N PHE A 64 -10.29 3.80 -3.24
CA PHE A 64 -10.45 4.60 -2.03
C PHE A 64 -9.63 4.03 -0.87
N TRP A 65 -9.68 2.71 -0.64
CA TRP A 65 -8.91 2.04 0.41
C TRP A 65 -7.40 2.16 0.21
N VAL A 66 -6.91 2.13 -1.03
CA VAL A 66 -5.49 2.36 -1.33
C VAL A 66 -5.08 3.79 -1.00
N ILE A 67 -5.86 4.78 -1.46
CA ILE A 67 -5.57 6.20 -1.22
C ILE A 67 -5.58 6.52 0.27
N ILE A 68 -6.61 6.10 1.01
CA ILE A 68 -6.70 6.38 2.45
C ILE A 68 -5.58 5.68 3.23
N THR A 69 -5.10 4.52 2.76
CA THR A 69 -3.93 3.84 3.34
C THR A 69 -2.66 4.67 3.14
N ILE A 70 -2.45 5.25 1.96
CA ILE A 70 -1.32 6.15 1.70
C ILE A 70 -1.39 7.38 2.62
N VAL A 71 -2.58 7.97 2.79
CA VAL A 71 -2.78 9.08 3.73
C VAL A 71 -2.42 8.66 5.15
N ALA A 72 -2.91 7.50 5.62
CA ALA A 72 -2.60 6.98 6.95
C ALA A 72 -1.09 6.72 7.15
N ILE A 73 -0.41 6.17 6.15
CA ILE A 73 1.06 6.00 6.14
C ILE A 73 1.75 7.34 6.33
N VAL A 74 1.38 8.36 5.54
CA VAL A 74 2.02 9.69 5.60
C VAL A 74 1.76 10.36 6.94
N THR A 75 0.53 10.31 7.46
CA THR A 75 0.21 10.83 8.80
C THR A 75 1.00 10.10 9.88
N GLN A 76 1.18 8.78 9.76
CA GLN A 76 1.95 8.03 10.74
C GLN A 76 3.44 8.37 10.69
N ILE A 77 4.01 8.61 9.51
CA ILE A 77 5.37 9.13 9.36
C ILE A 77 5.49 10.48 10.07
N GLU A 78 4.52 11.38 9.87
CA GLU A 78 4.50 12.67 10.55
C GLU A 78 4.49 12.48 12.07
N CYS A 79 3.56 11.68 12.61
CA CYS A 79 3.48 11.39 14.04
C CYS A 79 4.78 10.82 14.61
N LEU A 80 5.45 9.92 13.89
CA LEU A 80 6.73 9.35 14.30
C LEU A 80 7.84 10.40 14.29
N THR A 81 7.89 11.28 13.29
CA THR A 81 8.90 12.34 13.21
C THR A 81 8.67 13.48 14.20
N THR A 82 7.44 13.69 14.68
CA THR A 82 7.12 14.73 15.67
C THR A 82 6.96 14.19 17.09
N ASP A 83 7.24 12.90 17.33
CA ASP A 83 6.99 12.18 18.59
C ASP A 83 5.56 12.41 19.14
N SER A 84 4.56 12.38 18.25
CA SER A 84 3.16 12.55 18.63
C SER A 84 2.55 11.23 19.11
N ASP A 85 1.74 11.32 20.16
CA ASP A 85 0.95 10.19 20.68
C ASP A 85 -0.33 9.91 19.90
N LYS A 86 -0.69 10.73 18.91
CA LYS A 86 -1.93 10.60 18.10
C LYS A 86 -1.81 9.54 16.99
N ARG A 87 -1.29 8.37 17.32
CA ARG A 87 -1.05 7.29 16.37
C ARG A 87 -2.35 6.57 16.01
N GLN A 88 -2.52 6.30 14.73
CA GLN A 88 -3.67 5.57 14.21
C GLN A 88 -3.39 4.07 14.27
N ASN A 89 -4.43 3.24 14.44
CA ASN A 89 -4.28 1.79 14.32
C ASN A 89 -4.14 1.41 12.84
N LEU A 90 -2.96 0.93 12.45
CA LEU A 90 -2.64 0.60 11.06
C LEU A 90 -3.19 -0.77 10.60
N SER A 91 -3.60 -1.64 11.53
CA SER A 91 -3.99 -3.03 11.22
C SER A 91 -5.16 -3.12 10.23
N GLN A 92 -6.15 -2.22 10.36
CA GLN A 92 -7.32 -2.19 9.48
C GLN A 92 -6.92 -1.91 8.02
N PHE A 93 -6.00 -0.96 7.80
CA PHE A 93 -5.49 -0.64 6.47
C PHE A 93 -4.75 -1.84 5.88
N GLY A 94 -3.87 -2.48 6.66
CA GLY A 94 -3.16 -3.68 6.22
C GLY A 94 -4.10 -4.82 5.81
N GLN A 95 -5.15 -5.07 6.59
CA GLN A 95 -6.17 -6.08 6.25
C GLN A 95 -6.89 -5.75 4.94
N LYS A 96 -7.30 -4.49 4.75
CA LYS A 96 -7.99 -4.04 3.53
C LYS A 96 -7.09 -4.14 2.30
N ILE A 97 -5.84 -3.72 2.38
CA ILE A 97 -4.90 -3.83 1.28
C ILE A 97 -4.62 -5.29 0.92
N ASN A 98 -4.46 -6.18 1.89
CA ASN A 98 -4.26 -7.61 1.59
C ASN A 98 -5.44 -8.22 0.84
N ILE A 99 -6.68 -7.86 1.20
CA ILE A 99 -7.88 -8.29 0.45
C ILE A 99 -7.82 -7.79 -0.99
N ILE A 100 -7.43 -6.52 -1.20
CA ILE A 100 -7.31 -5.93 -2.54
C ILE A 100 -6.24 -6.65 -3.36
N ILE A 101 -5.07 -6.94 -2.76
CA ILE A 101 -4.01 -7.72 -3.42
C ILE A 101 -4.53 -9.09 -3.85
N SER A 102 -5.25 -9.80 -2.98
CA SER A 102 -5.83 -11.11 -3.32
C SER A 102 -6.80 -11.01 -4.50
N LYS A 103 -7.70 -10.02 -4.51
CA LYS A 103 -8.62 -9.79 -5.63
C LYS A 103 -7.87 -9.49 -6.94
N LEU A 104 -6.91 -8.58 -6.90
CA LEU A 104 -6.16 -8.17 -8.10
C LEU A 104 -5.33 -9.33 -8.65
N ARG A 105 -4.70 -10.14 -7.78
CA ARG A 105 -3.95 -11.34 -8.22
C ARG A 105 -4.85 -12.39 -8.87
N ASN A 106 -6.05 -12.61 -8.34
CA ASN A 106 -7.02 -13.50 -8.98
C ASN A 106 -7.38 -12.96 -10.38
N HIS A 107 -7.58 -11.65 -10.50
CA HIS A 107 -7.87 -11.04 -11.79
C HIS A 107 -6.71 -11.14 -12.80
N VAL A 108 -5.46 -10.97 -12.35
CA VAL A 108 -4.28 -11.24 -13.19
C VAL A 108 -4.27 -12.68 -13.69
N ALA A 109 -4.56 -13.66 -12.81
CA ALA A 109 -4.59 -15.06 -13.18
C ALA A 109 -5.69 -15.37 -14.21
N GLU A 110 -6.88 -14.80 -14.05
CA GLU A 110 -7.97 -14.90 -15.03
C GLU A 110 -7.57 -14.31 -16.38
N CYS A 111 -6.96 -13.12 -16.40
CA CYS A 111 -6.47 -12.51 -17.63
C CYS A 111 -5.43 -13.38 -18.32
N ALA A 112 -4.48 -13.94 -17.56
CA ALA A 112 -3.43 -14.81 -18.10
C ALA A 112 -3.99 -16.10 -18.72
N ILE A 113 -5.04 -16.70 -18.14
CA ILE A 113 -5.71 -17.89 -18.69
C ILE A 113 -6.43 -17.55 -20.00
N LEU A 114 -7.14 -16.41 -20.06
CA LEU A 114 -7.84 -15.97 -21.26
C LEU A 114 -6.90 -15.70 -22.44
N ILE A 115 -5.65 -15.35 -22.15
CA ILE A 115 -4.60 -15.08 -23.15
C ILE A 115 -3.90 -16.36 -23.63
N GLY A 116 -3.78 -17.37 -22.77
CA GLY A 116 -3.07 -18.63 -23.06
C GLY A 116 -3.89 -19.68 -23.83
N ASN A 117 -5.18 -19.42 -24.07
CA ASN A 117 -6.09 -20.21 -24.91
C ASN A 117 -6.29 -19.53 -26.27
#